data_AF-A0A7S0J093-F1
#
_entry.id   AF-A0A7S0J093-F1
#
_cell.length_a   1.000
_cell.length_b   1.000
_cell.length_c   1.000
_cell.angle_alpha   90.00
_cell.angle_beta   90.00
_cell.angle_gamma   90.00
#
_symmetry.space_group_name_H-M   'P 1'
#
loop_
_entity.id
_entity.type
_entity.pdbx_description
1 polymer ?
#
loop_
_entity_poly.entity_id
_entity_poly.type
_entity_poly.pdbx_seq_one_letter_code
_entity_poly.pdbx_strand_id
1 'polypeptide(L)'
;MIKPPWVIEGYCSATVSGQVGDCTAGRKGCFPWPLETRHESPPGKLRGLQACIMQCMRCTRCNFVSFSRIEHDCSWYHSCDLAKLQPGAATGHSSARVRDADGRILQAVQDFVGQSWRAEEQGSTRLVDLVVYGGGHHH
;
A
#
# COMPACT_ATOMS: atom_id res chain seq x y z
N MET A 1 -12.11 -9.21 -7.98
CA MET A 1 -11.97 -8.00 -7.14
C MET A 1 -11.82 -6.79 -8.03
N ILE A 2 -12.63 -5.76 -7.78
CA ILE A 2 -12.70 -4.52 -8.55
C ILE A 2 -11.58 -3.58 -8.05
N LYS A 3 -10.79 -2.98 -8.95
CA LYS A 3 -9.80 -1.96 -8.56
C LYS A 3 -10.55 -0.80 -7.88
N PRO A 4 -10.05 -0.23 -6.77
CA PRO A 4 -10.70 0.93 -6.18
C PRO A 4 -10.83 2.06 -7.21
N PRO A 5 -11.92 2.83 -7.21
CA PRO A 5 -12.17 3.86 -8.23
C PRO A 5 -11.16 5.01 -8.20
N TRP A 6 -10.41 5.17 -7.11
CA TRP A 6 -9.34 6.16 -6.95
C TRP A 6 -7.97 5.67 -7.45
N VAL A 7 -7.89 4.44 -7.97
CA VAL A 7 -6.71 3.90 -8.65
C VAL A 7 -6.91 4.02 -10.15
N ILE A 8 -6.08 4.84 -10.80
CA ILE A 8 -6.21 5.20 -12.22
C ILE A 8 -5.13 4.48 -13.02
N GLU A 9 -5.45 3.99 -14.21
CA GLU A 9 -4.46 3.34 -15.08
C GLU A 9 -3.45 4.34 -15.64
N GLY A 10 -2.18 3.92 -15.71
CA GLY A 10 -1.06 4.78 -16.09
C GLY A 10 -0.13 5.12 -14.93
N TYR A 11 0.99 5.75 -15.26
CA TYR A 11 2.04 6.14 -14.31
C TYR A 11 2.40 7.62 -14.43
N CYS A 12 2.95 8.20 -13.35
CA CYS A 12 3.22 9.63 -13.31
C CYS A 12 4.43 10.03 -14.18
N SER A 13 5.57 9.35 -14.03
CA SER A 13 6.75 9.53 -14.88
C SER A 13 7.72 8.36 -14.70
N ALA A 14 8.70 8.19 -15.58
CA ALA A 14 9.72 7.16 -15.36
C ALA A 14 10.54 7.45 -14.09
N THR A 15 10.80 6.42 -13.29
CA THR A 15 11.78 6.41 -12.21
C THR A 15 12.91 5.43 -12.57
N VAL A 16 13.96 5.38 -11.74
CA VAL A 16 15.03 4.41 -11.89
C VAL A 16 14.85 3.36 -10.80
N SER A 17 14.77 2.09 -11.20
CA SER A 17 14.60 0.97 -10.27
C SER A 17 15.71 0.96 -9.22
N GLY A 18 15.34 0.77 -7.96
CA GLY A 18 16.27 0.76 -6.81
C GLY A 18 16.75 2.14 -6.36
N GLN A 19 16.45 3.22 -7.09
CA GLN A 19 16.72 4.58 -6.61
C GLN A 19 15.57 5.05 -5.72
N VAL A 20 15.66 4.74 -4.43
CA VAL A 20 14.69 5.14 -3.39
C VAL A 20 14.37 6.63 -3.46
N GLY A 21 15.33 7.46 -3.83
CA GLY A 21 15.21 8.90 -3.79
C GLY A 21 15.21 9.42 -2.35
N ASP A 22 15.41 10.72 -2.22
CA ASP A 22 15.34 11.39 -0.92
C ASP A 22 13.90 11.72 -0.60
N CYS A 23 13.31 11.01 0.37
CA CYS A 23 11.92 11.22 0.80
C CYS A 23 11.69 12.57 1.51
N THR A 24 12.74 13.29 1.88
CA THR A 24 12.69 14.57 2.62
C THR A 24 12.85 15.80 1.72
N ALA A 25 13.55 15.66 0.59
CA ALA A 25 13.80 16.76 -0.35
C ALA A 25 13.50 16.41 -1.82
N GLY A 26 13.47 15.13 -2.16
CA GLY A 26 13.28 14.64 -3.52
C GLY A 26 11.86 14.82 -4.04
N ARG A 27 11.74 14.80 -5.38
CA ARG A 27 10.46 14.94 -6.08
C ARG A 27 9.83 13.60 -6.43
N LYS A 28 10.65 12.55 -6.52
CA LYS A 28 10.25 11.18 -6.84
C LYS A 28 11.35 10.18 -6.48
N GLY A 29 10.99 8.92 -6.45
CA GLY A 29 11.90 7.78 -6.32
C GLY A 29 11.16 6.46 -6.51
N CYS A 30 11.89 5.36 -6.43
CA CYS A 30 11.39 4.00 -6.55
C CYS A 30 11.76 3.24 -5.28
N PHE A 31 10.77 2.92 -4.46
CA PHE A 31 11.00 2.11 -3.27
C PHE A 31 11.49 0.72 -3.68
N PRO A 32 12.36 0.10 -2.87
CA PRO A 32 12.76 -1.27 -3.11
C PRO A 32 11.52 -2.17 -3.12
N TRP A 33 11.40 -3.02 -4.12
CA TRP A 33 10.32 -3.99 -4.17
C TRP A 33 10.44 -4.91 -2.94
N PRO A 34 9.42 -5.00 -2.07
CA PRO A 34 9.52 -5.80 -0.86
C PRO A 34 9.76 -7.27 -1.23
N LEU A 35 10.93 -7.79 -0.86
CA LEU A 35 11.32 -9.19 -1.10
C LEU A 35 10.58 -10.19 -0.20
N GLU A 36 9.71 -9.74 0.72
CA GLU A 36 9.03 -10.60 1.70
C GLU A 36 7.93 -11.50 1.12
N THR A 37 7.54 -11.34 -0.16
CA THR A 37 6.47 -12.19 -0.75
C THR A 37 6.98 -13.46 -1.44
N ARG A 38 8.25 -13.88 -1.24
CA ARG A 38 8.74 -15.14 -1.84
C ARG A 38 8.18 -16.39 -1.18
N HIS A 39 7.62 -16.30 0.03
CA HIS A 39 6.92 -17.40 0.68
C HIS A 39 5.45 -17.03 0.88
N GLU A 40 4.62 -17.66 0.06
CA GLU A 40 3.24 -18.05 0.37
C GLU A 40 2.38 -16.98 1.05
N SER A 41 1.88 -16.03 0.26
CA SER A 41 0.64 -15.34 0.61
C SER A 41 -0.41 -15.64 -0.46
N PRO A 42 -1.69 -15.85 -0.08
CA PRO A 42 -2.74 -16.26 -1.01
C PRO A 42 -2.98 -15.24 -2.14
N PRO A 43 -3.67 -15.63 -3.23
CA PRO A 43 -3.73 -14.86 -4.47
C PRO A 43 -4.59 -13.59 -4.30
N GLY A 44 -3.96 -12.51 -3.86
CA GLY A 44 -4.58 -11.19 -3.76
C GLY A 44 -3.68 -10.14 -4.37
N LYS A 45 -4.03 -9.66 -5.58
CA LYS A 45 -3.36 -8.54 -6.28
C LYS A 45 -3.22 -7.24 -5.45
N LEU A 46 -3.85 -7.18 -4.27
CA LEU A 46 -3.86 -6.01 -3.37
C LEU A 46 -2.66 -5.95 -2.43
N ARG A 47 -1.95 -7.06 -2.13
CA ARG A 47 -0.79 -7.03 -1.21
C ARG A 47 0.38 -6.18 -1.74
N GLY A 48 0.54 -6.04 -3.06
CA GLY A 48 1.61 -5.23 -3.67
C GLY A 48 1.34 -3.72 -3.65
N LEU A 49 0.19 -3.29 -4.17
CA LEU A 49 -0.17 -1.86 -4.17
C LEU A 49 -0.31 -1.32 -2.74
N GLN A 50 -0.90 -2.10 -1.83
CA GLN A 50 -0.98 -1.72 -0.42
C GLN A 50 0.40 -1.56 0.22
N ALA A 51 1.34 -2.49 -0.03
CA ALA A 51 2.71 -2.36 0.45
C ALA A 51 3.39 -1.09 -0.10
N CYS A 52 3.17 -0.79 -1.39
CA CYS A 52 3.70 0.42 -2.00
C CYS A 52 3.13 1.69 -1.36
N ILE A 53 1.82 1.71 -1.10
CA ILE A 53 1.13 2.79 -0.40
C ILE A 53 1.63 2.91 1.05
N MET A 54 1.80 1.81 1.78
CA MET A 54 2.32 1.83 3.15
C MET A 54 3.72 2.44 3.21
N GLN A 55 4.58 2.11 2.24
CA GLN A 55 5.90 2.71 2.16
C GLN A 55 5.83 4.21 1.86
N CYS A 56 4.92 4.63 0.98
CA CYS A 56 4.60 6.03 0.75
C CYS A 56 4.10 6.74 2.02
N MET A 57 3.24 6.12 2.83
CA MET A 57 2.72 6.69 4.07
C MET A 57 3.83 6.95 5.12
N ARG A 58 4.93 6.20 5.07
CA ARG A 58 6.14 6.43 5.89
C ARG A 58 6.99 7.60 5.39
N CYS A 59 6.79 8.04 4.15
CA CYS A 59 7.43 9.20 3.55
C CYS A 59 6.51 10.44 3.68
N THR A 60 6.99 11.51 4.32
CA THR A 60 6.21 12.72 4.56
C THR A 60 5.87 13.49 3.29
N ARG A 61 6.73 13.40 2.25
CA ARG A 61 6.53 14.11 0.98
C ARG A 61 5.88 13.27 -0.11
N CYS A 62 5.64 11.99 0.13
CA CYS A 62 5.00 11.13 -0.84
C CYS A 62 3.49 11.40 -0.87
N ASN A 63 3.04 11.99 -1.96
CA ASN A 63 1.64 12.34 -2.18
C ASN A 63 0.96 11.39 -3.17
N PHE A 64 1.74 10.73 -4.03
CA PHE A 64 1.24 9.85 -5.08
C PHE A 64 2.16 8.65 -5.24
N VAL A 65 1.60 7.55 -5.73
CA VAL A 65 2.34 6.35 -6.14
C VAL A 65 1.97 5.95 -7.56
N SER A 66 2.92 5.33 -8.26
CA SER A 66 2.66 4.51 -9.44
C SER A 66 3.18 3.10 -9.15
N PHE A 67 2.38 2.10 -9.42
CA PHE A 67 2.66 0.72 -9.09
C PHE A 67 2.45 -0.17 -10.32
N SER A 68 3.41 -1.05 -10.58
CA SER A 68 3.24 -2.17 -11.50
C SER A 68 3.78 -3.45 -10.88
N ARG A 69 2.93 -4.48 -10.88
CA ARG A 69 3.36 -5.83 -10.54
C ARG A 69 4.18 -6.48 -11.66
N ILE A 70 3.91 -6.13 -12.92
CA ILE A 70 4.59 -6.72 -14.08
C ILE A 70 6.05 -6.25 -14.10
N GLU A 71 6.27 -4.97 -13.84
CA GLU A 71 7.59 -4.35 -13.85
C GLU A 71 8.30 -4.37 -12.48
N HIS A 72 7.65 -4.95 -11.46
CA HIS A 72 8.11 -4.86 -10.06
C HIS A 72 8.43 -3.42 -9.63
N ASP A 73 7.58 -2.47 -10.02
CA ASP A 73 7.78 -1.04 -9.76
C ASP A 73 6.87 -0.52 -8.65
N CYS A 74 7.48 0.18 -7.70
CA CYS A 74 6.81 0.94 -6.66
C CYS A 74 7.40 2.36 -6.61
N SER A 75 6.93 3.19 -7.52
CA SER A 75 7.37 4.58 -7.63
C SER A 75 6.55 5.51 -6.76
N TRP A 76 7.20 6.47 -6.12
CA TRP A 76 6.57 7.53 -5.34
C TRP A 76 6.85 8.90 -5.92
N TYR A 77 5.93 9.84 -5.69
CA TYR A 77 6.02 11.20 -6.21
C TYR A 77 5.51 12.22 -5.21
N HIS A 78 6.17 13.37 -5.18
CA HIS A 78 5.70 14.54 -4.47
C HIS A 78 4.55 15.23 -5.22
N SER A 79 4.57 15.20 -6.55
CA SER A 79 3.55 15.80 -7.42
C SER A 79 3.26 14.91 -8.62
N CYS A 80 1.99 14.71 -8.93
CA CYS A 80 1.53 13.99 -10.11
C CYS A 80 0.16 14.52 -10.54
N ASP A 81 -0.03 14.71 -11.85
CA ASP A 81 -1.33 15.03 -12.44
C ASP A 81 -1.99 13.73 -12.91
N LEU A 82 -2.94 13.23 -12.11
CA LEU A 82 -3.63 11.98 -12.40
C LEU A 82 -4.54 12.06 -13.65
N ALA A 83 -4.80 13.25 -14.18
CA ALA A 83 -5.51 13.42 -15.45
C ALA A 83 -4.57 13.34 -16.67
N LYS A 84 -3.24 13.31 -16.46
CA LYS A 84 -2.22 13.31 -17.51
C LYS A 84 -1.16 12.23 -17.28
N LEU A 85 -1.61 11.02 -17.00
CA LEU A 85 -0.73 9.88 -16.79
C LEU A 85 -0.08 9.41 -18.10
N GLN A 86 1.13 8.89 -17.98
CA GLN A 86 1.77 8.14 -19.05
C GLN A 86 1.05 6.80 -19.25
N PRO A 87 0.96 6.28 -20.50
CA PRO A 87 0.23 5.06 -20.80
C PRO A 87 0.75 3.84 -20.01
N GLY A 88 -0.14 3.20 -19.24
CA GLY A 88 0.21 2.05 -18.40
C GLY A 88 -0.14 0.69 -18.99
N ALA A 89 -0.81 0.62 -20.15
CA ALA A 89 -1.39 -0.62 -20.66
C ALA A 89 -0.34 -1.73 -20.93
N ALA A 90 0.80 -1.37 -21.52
CA ALA A 90 1.87 -2.33 -21.81
C ALA A 90 2.65 -2.77 -20.56
N THR A 91 2.75 -1.88 -19.57
CA THR A 91 3.59 -2.07 -18.38
C THR A 91 2.79 -2.41 -17.13
N GLY A 92 1.45 -2.48 -17.22
CA GLY A 92 0.56 -2.78 -16.11
C GLY A 92 0.53 -1.72 -15.00
N HIS A 93 0.97 -0.49 -15.25
CA HIS A 93 1.02 0.55 -14.23
C HIS A 93 -0.35 1.11 -13.88
N SER A 94 -0.52 1.40 -12.60
CA SER A 94 -1.63 2.20 -12.08
C SER A 94 -1.14 3.18 -11.02
N SER A 95 -1.77 4.33 -10.94
CA SER A 95 -1.41 5.41 -10.03
C SER A 95 -2.53 5.74 -9.07
N ALA A 96 -2.13 6.20 -7.88
CA ALA A 96 -3.05 6.62 -6.84
C ALA A 96 -2.51 7.82 -6.09
N ARG A 97 -3.43 8.68 -5.64
CA ARG A 97 -3.13 9.70 -4.64
C ARG A 97 -3.17 9.06 -3.25
N VAL A 98 -2.13 9.30 -2.45
CA VAL A 98 -2.01 8.81 -1.06
C VAL A 98 -2.37 9.90 -0.07
N ARG A 99 -1.93 11.14 -0.33
CA ARG A 99 -2.20 12.30 0.52
C ARG A 99 -3.00 13.36 -0.22
N ASP A 100 -3.78 14.13 0.52
CA ASP A 100 -4.42 15.34 -0.01
C ASP A 100 -3.40 16.49 -0.19
N ALA A 101 -3.91 17.68 -0.51
CA ALA A 101 -3.07 18.86 -0.68
C ALA A 101 -2.52 19.42 0.64
N ASP A 102 -3.12 19.06 1.77
CA ASP A 102 -2.68 19.52 3.10
C ASP A 102 -1.72 18.54 3.80
N GLY A 103 -1.51 17.36 3.19
CA GLY A 103 -0.56 16.33 3.63
C GLY A 103 -1.18 15.19 4.44
N ARG A 104 -2.49 15.24 4.72
CA ARG A 104 -3.20 14.13 5.36
C ARG A 104 -3.36 12.96 4.40
N ILE A 105 -3.24 11.76 4.93
CA ILE A 105 -3.46 10.52 4.18
C ILE A 105 -4.96 10.42 3.90
N LEU A 106 -5.34 10.13 2.66
CA LEU A 106 -6.75 10.01 2.28
C LEU A 106 -7.43 8.87 3.06
N GLN A 107 -8.64 9.11 3.56
CA GLN A 107 -9.39 8.11 4.32
C GLN A 107 -9.58 6.80 3.53
N ALA A 108 -9.95 6.90 2.25
CA ALA A 108 -10.09 5.74 1.38
C ALA A 108 -8.80 4.91 1.24
N VAL A 109 -7.63 5.56 1.36
CA VAL A 109 -6.32 4.91 1.35
C VAL A 109 -6.04 4.23 2.69
N GLN A 110 -6.34 4.91 3.81
CA GLN A 110 -6.23 4.31 5.14
C GLN A 110 -7.12 3.07 5.27
N ASP A 111 -8.37 3.15 4.83
CA ASP A 111 -9.32 2.03 4.86
C ASP A 111 -8.83 0.87 3.99
N PHE A 112 -8.30 1.18 2.80
CA PHE A 112 -7.77 0.19 1.89
C PHE A 112 -6.56 -0.54 2.46
N VAL A 113 -5.65 0.17 3.14
CA VAL A 113 -4.51 -0.46 3.82
C VAL A 113 -4.97 -1.24 5.06
N GLY A 114 -5.89 -0.69 5.86
CA GLY A 114 -6.39 -1.30 7.09
C GLY A 114 -7.23 -2.56 6.89
N GLN A 115 -7.90 -2.71 5.74
CA GLN A 115 -8.63 -3.94 5.38
C GLN A 115 -7.72 -5.17 5.28
N SER A 116 -6.44 -5.00 5.00
CA SER A 116 -5.49 -6.12 4.95
C SER A 116 -5.17 -6.71 6.32
N TRP A 117 -5.25 -5.92 7.40
CA TRP A 117 -5.05 -6.41 8.77
C TRP A 117 -6.25 -7.21 9.27
N ARG A 118 -7.48 -6.75 8.98
CA ARG A 118 -8.72 -7.43 9.43
C ARG A 118 -8.96 -8.79 8.77
N ALA A 119 -8.54 -8.95 7.51
CA ALA A 119 -8.59 -10.24 6.84
C ALA A 119 -7.62 -11.27 7.43
N GLU A 120 -6.55 -10.81 8.10
CA GLU A 120 -5.51 -11.65 8.70
C GLU A 120 -5.87 -12.07 10.13
N GLU A 121 -6.46 -11.16 10.94
CA GLU A 121 -6.98 -11.48 12.28
C GLU A 121 -8.17 -12.46 12.26
N GLN A 122 -9.04 -12.38 11.24
CA GLN A 122 -10.16 -13.33 11.10
C GLN A 122 -9.73 -14.72 10.57
N GLY A 123 -8.49 -14.89 10.14
CA GLY A 123 -7.89 -16.19 9.82
C GLY A 123 -7.17 -16.85 11.00
N SER A 124 -7.02 -16.16 12.14
CA SER A 124 -6.26 -16.61 13.31
C SER A 124 -7.07 -16.57 14.62
N THR A 125 -8.40 -16.71 14.57
CA THR A 125 -9.20 -17.02 15.75
C THR A 125 -9.47 -18.52 15.82
N ARG A 126 -8.51 -19.28 16.34
CA ARG A 126 -8.78 -20.61 16.92
C ARG A 126 -8.54 -20.55 18.43
N LEU A 127 -9.66 -20.62 19.15
CA LEU A 127 -9.85 -20.84 20.59
C LEU A 127 -8.85 -20.16 21.55
N VAL A 128 -9.31 -19.09 22.19
CA VAL A 128 -8.90 -18.83 23.57
C VAL A 128 -9.94 -19.50 24.45
N ASP A 129 -9.61 -20.65 25.06
CA ASP A 129 -10.44 -21.25 26.10
C ASP A 129 -10.57 -20.26 27.26
N LEU A 130 -11.79 -19.80 27.49
CA LEU A 130 -12.13 -18.93 28.59
C LEU A 130 -12.14 -19.76 29.89
N VAL A 131 -10.99 -19.88 30.56
CA VAL A 131 -10.95 -20.46 31.92
C VAL A 131 -11.57 -19.44 32.88
N VAL A 132 -12.83 -19.66 33.23
CA VAL A 132 -13.54 -18.91 34.27
C VAL A 132 -12.92 -19.25 35.63
N TYR A 133 -12.30 -18.28 36.28
CA TYR A 133 -11.89 -18.37 37.68
C TYR A 133 -13.13 -18.38 38.58
N GLY A 134 -13.49 -19.55 39.10
CA GLY A 134 -14.46 -19.71 40.18
C GLY A 134 -13.76 -19.83 41.52
N GLY A 135 -13.54 -18.70 42.20
CA GLY A 135 -13.13 -18.67 43.60
C GLY A 135 -14.34 -18.87 44.52
N GLY A 136 -14.25 -19.82 45.46
CA GLY A 136 -15.24 -20.03 46.50
C GLY A 136 -14.59 -20.56 47.78
N HIS A 137 -14.14 -19.65 48.64
CA HIS A 137 -13.82 -19.94 50.04
C HIS A 137 -15.03 -19.60 50.89
N HIS A 138 -15.58 -20.60 51.59
CA HIS A 138 -16.43 -20.38 52.76
C HIS A 138 -15.86 -21.18 53.92
N HIS A 139 -15.88 -20.51 55.08
CA HIS A 139 -15.26 -20.87 56.35
C HIS A 139 -15.82 -22.14 57.00
#